data_AF-A0A4D6HRM9-F1
#
_entry.id   AF-A0A4D6HRM9-F1
#
_cell.length_a   1.000
_cell.length_b   1.000
_cell.length_c   1.000
_cell.angle_alpha   90.00
_cell.angle_beta   90.00
_cell.angle_gamma   90.00
#
_symmetry.space_group_name_H-M   'P 1'
#
loop_
_entity.id
_entity.type
_entity.pdbx_description
1 polymer ?
#
loop_
_entity_poly.entity_id
_entity_poly.type
_entity_poly.pdbx_seq_one_letter_code
_entity_poly.pdbx_strand_id
1 'polypeptide(L)' 'MQYDRIDLRVHEHDGDRRIEVDGYFRPHPESKPPEYRRNVIVDLTEEQAQQLHDDLGEQLEAWE' A
#
# COMPACT_ATOMS: atom_id res chain seq x y z
N MET A 1 -6.11 -2.08 12.90
CA MET A 1 -4.78 -2.76 12.94
C MET A 1 -3.74 -1.69 12.64
N GLN A 2 -2.68 -1.56 13.43
CA GLN A 2 -1.62 -0.56 13.21
C GLN A 2 -0.40 -1.25 12.61
N TYR A 3 0.14 -0.69 11.54
CA TYR A 3 1.35 -1.19 10.88
C TYR A 3 2.56 -0.37 11.34
N ASP A 4 3.69 -1.04 11.53
CA ASP A 4 4.95 -0.40 11.89
C ASP A 4 5.63 0.23 10.66
N ARG A 5 5.35 -0.30 9.47
CA ARG A 5 5.86 0.19 8.19
C ARG A 5 4.85 -0.06 7.08
N ILE A 6 4.72 0.92 6.18
CA ILE A 6 3.95 0.80 4.94
C ILE A 6 4.94 0.90 3.79
N ASP A 7 4.86 -0.02 2.83
CA ASP A 7 5.59 0.07 1.57
C ASP A 7 4.60 0.07 0.40
N LEU A 8 4.96 0.76 -0.68
CA LEU A 8 4.26 0.72 -1.95
C LEU A 8 5.16 0.05 -2.98
N ARG A 9 4.58 -0.87 -3.77
CA ARG A 9 5.31 -1.55 -4.84
C ARG A 9 4.45 -1.77 -6.06
N VAL A 10 5.12 -1.83 -7.20
CA VAL A 10 4.49 -2.19 -8.47
C VAL A 10 4.94 -3.60 -8.84
N HIS A 11 3.99 -4.46 -9.19
CA HIS A 11 4.26 -5.84 -9.56
C HIS A 11 3.36 -6.29 -10.72
N GLU A 12 3.63 -7.46 -11.29
CA GLU A 12 2.82 -8.07 -12.34
C GLU A 12 2.03 -9.24 -11.76
N HIS A 13 0.73 -9.31 -12.06
CA HIS A 13 -0.17 -10.37 -11.64
C HIS A 13 -1.16 -10.68 -12.77
N ASP A 14 -1.23 -11.95 -13.19
CA ASP A 14 -2.08 -12.41 -14.30
C ASP A 14 -1.90 -11.64 -15.62
N GLY A 15 -0.70 -11.11 -15.86
CA GLY A 15 -0.36 -10.32 -17.05
C GLY A 15 -0.66 -8.83 -16.94
N ASP A 16 -1.27 -8.40 -15.83
CA ASP A 16 -1.59 -7.00 -15.55
C ASP A 16 -0.60 -6.39 -14.56
N ARG A 17 -0.28 -5.11 -14.76
CA ARG A 17 0.54 -4.33 -13.81
C ARG A 17 -0.34 -3.82 -12.68
N ARG A 18 0.08 -4.08 -11.44
CA ARG A 18 -0.67 -3.74 -10.23
C ARG A 18 0.15 -2.96 -9.23
N ILE A 19 -0.52 -2.08 -8.48
CA ILE A 19 0.06 -1.28 -7.40
C ILE A 19 -0.43 -1.85 -6.09
N GLU A 20 0.50 -2.31 -5.27
CA GLU A 20 0.20 -2.94 -4.00
C GLU A 20 0.73 -2.10 -2.84
N VAL A 21 -0.13 -1.95 -1.82
CA VAL A 21 0.19 -1.28 -0.56
C VAL A 21 0.31 -2.34 0.52
N ASP A 22 1.53 -2.50 1.02
CA ASP A 22 1.90 -3.52 1.98
C ASP A 22 2.07 -2.95 3.38
N GLY A 23 1.37 -3.56 4.33
CA GLY A 23 1.53 -3.29 5.74
C GLY A 23 2.44 -4.32 6.39
N TYR A 24 3.47 -3.84 7.08
CA TYR A 24 4.38 -4.68 7.86
C TYR A 24 4.13 -4.46 9.35
N PHE A 25 3.94 -5.55 10.09
CA PHE A 25 3.67 -5.51 11.52
C PHE A 25 4.55 -6.48 12.30
N ARG A 26 4.83 -6.12 13.55
CA ARG A 26 5.50 -6.98 14.51
C ARG A 26 4.57 -8.07 15.05
N PRO A 27 4.87 -9.37 14.88
CA PRO A 27 4.09 -10.43 15.51
C PRO A 27 4.25 -10.44 17.04
N HIS A 28 5.41 -10.01 17.55
CA HIS A 28 5.69 -9.80 18.97
C HIS A 28 6.37 -8.44 19.17
N PRO A 29 6.18 -7.75 20.32
CA PRO A 29 6.75 -6.42 20.55
C PRO A 29 8.27 -6.32 20.32
N GLU A 30 9.00 -7.39 20.63
CA GLU A 30 10.44 -7.54 20.49
C GLU A 30 10.93 -7.92 19.09
N SER A 31 10.03 -8.22 18.15
CA SER A 31 10.38 -8.60 16.78
C SER A 31 11.18 -7.50 16.09
N LYS A 32 12.25 -7.90 15.40
CA LYS A 32 13.10 -7.02 14.60
C LYS A 32 12.55 -6.89 13.16
N PRO A 33 12.96 -5.87 12.39
CA PRO A 33 12.44 -5.65 11.04
C PRO A 33 12.44 -6.87 10.09
N PRO A 34 13.47 -7.76 10.07
CA PRO A 34 13.44 -8.96 9.24
C PRO A 34 12.36 -9.99 9.64
N GLU A 35 11.83 -9.90 10.86
CA GLU A 35 10.81 -10.78 11.41
C GLU A 35 9.39 -10.22 11.24
N TYR A 36 9.27 -9.01 10.68
CA TYR A 36 7.98 -8.38 10.46
C TYR A 36 7.16 -9.22 9.48
N ARG A 37 5.88 -9.36 9.78
CA ARG A 37 4.93 -10.05 8.92
C ARG A 37 4.33 -9.04 7.96
N ARG A 38 4.25 -9.44 6.69
CA ARG A 38 3.64 -8.68 5.62
C ARG A 38 2.17 -9.02 5.51
N ASN A 39 1.34 -8.00 5.33
CA ASN A 39 -0.07 -8.10 5.00
C ASN A 39 -0.38 -7.16 3.83
N VAL A 40 -1.03 -7.68 2.79
CA VAL A 40 -1.52 -6.85 1.68
C VAL A 40 -2.71 -6.06 2.18
N ILE A 41 -2.60 -4.73 2.17
CA ILE A 41 -3.71 -3.86 2.58
C ILE A 41 -4.61 -3.61 1.39
N VAL A 42 -4.02 -3.22 0.26
CA VAL A 42 -4.72 -2.93 -0.99
C VAL A 42 -3.86 -3.40 -2.16
N ASP A 43 -4.51 -3.96 -3.17
CA ASP A 43 -3.91 -4.31 -4.45
C ASP A 43 -4.77 -3.73 -5.58
N LEU A 44 -4.27 -2.68 -6.22
CA LEU A 44 -4.98 -1.88 -7.21
C LEU A 44 -4.55 -2.27 -8.62
N THR A 45 -5.52 -2.35 -9.52
CA THR A 45 -5.22 -2.27 -10.95
C THR A 45 -4.70 -0.88 -11.30
N GLU A 46 -4.07 -0.75 -12.47
CA GLU A 46 -3.63 0.55 -12.98
C GLU A 46 -4.80 1.56 -13.09
N GLU A 47 -5.96 1.13 -13.56
CA GLU A 47 -7.18 1.95 -13.63
C GLU A 47 -7.63 2.44 -12.25
N GLN A 48 -7.66 1.55 -11.25
CA GLN A 48 -8.05 1.92 -9.88
C GLN A 48 -7.05 2.86 -9.23
N ALA A 49 -5.75 2.67 -9.49
CA ALA A 49 -4.72 3.55 -8.98
C ALA A 49 -4.79 4.94 -9.62
N GLN A 50 -5.12 5.03 -10.91
CA GLN A 50 -5.34 6.30 -11.59
C GLN A 50 -6.53 7.04 -10.98
N GLN A 51 -7.67 6.37 -10.80
CA GLN A 51 -8.84 6.98 -10.16
C GLN A 51 -8.51 7.50 -8.75
N LEU A 52 -7.79 6.70 -7.95
CA LEU A 52 -7.38 7.12 -6.60
C LEU A 52 -6.44 8.34 -6.64
N HIS A 53 -5.52 8.40 -7.60
CA HIS A 53 -4.65 9.55 -7.78
C HIS A 53 -5.44 10.82 -8.09
N ASP A 54 -6.42 10.73 -8.98
CA ASP A 54 -7.23 11.88 -9.41
C ASP A 54 -8.11 12.38 -8.26
N ASP A 55 -8.80 11.47 -7.55
CA ASP A 55 -9.59 11.79 -6.36
C ASP A 55 -8.74 12.46 -5.26
N LEU A 56 -7.52 11.96 -5.03
CA LEU A 56 -6.61 12.54 -4.04
C LEU A 56 -6.08 13.90 -4.48
N GLY A 57 -5.81 14.10 -5.77
CA GLY A 57 -5.41 15.39 -6.32
C GLY A 57 -6.46 16.47 -6.04
N GLU A 58 -7.72 16.17 -6.36
CA GLU A 58 -8.85 17.08 -6.10
C GLU A 58 -9.00 17.42 -4.60
N GLN A 59 -8.82 16.43 -3.72
CA GLN A 59 -8.89 16.65 -2.27
C GLN A 59 -7.74 17.51 -1.74
N LEU A 60 -6.52 17.30 -2.25
CA LEU A 60 -5.34 18.06 -1.81
C LEU A 60 -5.41 19.51 -2.30
N GLU A 61 -5.88 19.75 -3.53
CA GLU A 61 -6.13 21.10 -4.04
C GLU A 61 -7.22 21.82 -3.22
N ALA A 62 -8.22 21.10 -2.71
CA ALA A 62 -9.26 21.66 -1.85
C ALA A 62 -8.77 22.03 -0.43
N TRP A 63 -7.57 21.60 -0.04
CA TRP A 63 -6.97 21.94 1.26
C TRP A 63 -6.05 23.16 1.20
N GLU A 64 -5.73 23.66 0.01
CA GLU A 64 -5.02 24.92 -0.23
C GLU A 64 -5.97 26.13 -0.24
#